data_AF-A0A0A9W2G7-F1
#
_entry.id   AF-A0A0A9W2G7-F1
#
_cell.length_a   1.000
_cell.length_b   1.000
_cell.length_c   1.000
_cell.angle_alpha   90.00
_cell.angle_beta   90.00
_cell.angle_gamma   90.00
#
_symmetry.space_group_name_H-M   'P 1'
#
loop_
_entity.id
_entity.type
_entity.pdbx_description
1 polymer ?
#
loop_
_entity_poly.entity_id
_entity_poly.type
_entity_poly.pdbx_seq_one_letter_code
_entity_poly.pdbx_strand_id
1 'polypeptide(L)'
;MYDFIRYKLVPPVFIVVFTGLVQILALFGRGDALTAKSVASGFLGNVESWTIVTVFALWAFVWLKIPGPTTKGPASPTGYVPIYADNGLTYYFVTLLLMIALDLLTPLRLSSRLYDIMPQLLGSLDILAMVLCLYLFLSPSDDPAADQGLPSIYIFYRGVNFHPRILGVDVKQLTNCRIGLMAWQLLVWAFFFTFVERNGFSMAAFTTFALQTVYLAKFFFWEGGYFHTIDIILDRAGYYICWGCLVWVPCFYTFTSYYLVHHPPIVGPIGASAILAVGVASIYLNYDVDGQKQLFRS
;
A
#
# COMPACT_ATOMS: atom_id res chain seq x y z
N MET A 1 -13.83 10.84 29.14
CA MET A 1 -13.47 11.64 27.94
C MET A 1 -12.61 10.84 26.96
N TYR A 2 -11.51 10.22 27.41
CA TYR A 2 -10.63 9.41 26.55
C TYR A 2 -11.36 8.28 25.80
N ASP A 3 -12.14 7.45 26.48
CA ASP A 3 -12.86 6.32 25.86
C ASP A 3 -13.89 6.78 24.81
N PHE A 4 -14.52 7.93 25.03
CA PHE A 4 -15.42 8.51 24.05
C PHE A 4 -14.66 8.89 22.77
N ILE A 5 -13.51 9.56 22.91
CA ILE A 5 -12.67 9.94 21.77
C ILE A 5 -12.20 8.69 21.03
N ARG A 6 -11.62 7.74 21.76
CA ARG A 6 -11.03 6.51 21.21
C ARG A 6 -12.06 5.62 20.50
N TYR A 7 -13.22 5.40 21.11
CA TYR A 7 -14.17 4.39 20.62
C TYR A 7 -15.34 4.96 19.81
N LYS A 8 -15.68 6.25 19.97
CA LYS A 8 -16.86 6.83 19.33
C LYS A 8 -16.56 7.96 18.35
N LEU A 9 -15.46 8.70 18.54
CA LEU A 9 -15.12 9.85 17.69
C LEU A 9 -14.10 9.53 16.62
N VAL A 10 -12.93 8.99 17.01
CA VAL A 10 -11.81 8.72 16.09
C VAL A 10 -12.22 7.78 14.95
N PRO A 11 -12.88 6.63 15.19
CA PRO A 11 -13.23 5.70 14.13
C PRO A 11 -14.07 6.30 12.98
N PRO A 12 -15.25 6.91 13.23
CA PRO A 12 -16.05 7.47 12.14
C PRO A 12 -15.37 8.67 11.48
N VAL A 13 -14.63 9.50 12.22
CA VAL A 13 -13.90 10.64 11.64
C VAL A 13 -12.83 10.14 10.68
N PHE A 14 -12.03 9.14 11.07
CA PHE A 14 -11.00 8.57 10.21
C PHE A 14 -11.59 7.95 8.95
N ILE A 15 -12.69 7.20 9.08
CA ILE A 15 -13.37 6.59 7.94
C ILE A 15 -13.85 7.66 6.96
N VAL A 16 -14.61 8.65 7.42
CA VAL A 16 -15.19 9.65 6.51
C VAL A 16 -14.12 10.57 5.90
N VAL A 17 -13.21 11.08 6.73
CA VAL A 17 -12.24 12.10 6.29
C VAL A 17 -11.22 11.49 5.34
N PHE A 18 -10.59 10.37 5.69
CA PHE A 18 -9.50 9.84 4.88
C PHE A 18 -10.00 9.18 3.59
N THR A 19 -11.17 8.53 3.60
CA THR A 19 -11.81 8.01 2.38
C THR A 19 -12.10 9.13 1.38
N GLY A 20 -12.65 10.26 1.83
CA GLY A 20 -12.88 11.41 0.95
C GLY A 20 -11.59 12.10 0.50
N LEU A 21 -10.59 12.20 1.39
CA LEU A 21 -9.33 12.89 1.14
C LEU A 21 -8.53 12.25 -0.02
N VAL A 22 -8.62 10.94 -0.20
CA VAL A 22 -7.95 10.21 -1.28
C VAL A 22 -8.32 10.76 -2.66
N GLN A 23 -9.60 11.08 -2.89
CA GLN A 23 -10.05 11.67 -4.16
C GLN A 23 -9.56 13.11 -4.34
N ILE A 24 -9.53 13.89 -3.25
CA ILE A 24 -9.02 15.26 -3.27
C ILE A 24 -7.53 15.26 -3.63
N LEU A 25 -6.74 14.37 -3.02
CA LEU A 25 -5.31 14.24 -3.30
C LEU A 25 -5.06 13.81 -4.75
N ALA A 26 -5.84 12.85 -5.27
CA ALA A 26 -5.72 12.41 -6.66
C ALA A 26 -5.97 13.56 -7.65
N LEU A 27 -7.05 14.33 -7.47
CA LEU A 27 -7.36 15.45 -8.35
C LEU A 27 -6.34 16.58 -8.21
N PHE A 28 -5.97 16.92 -6.97
CA PHE A 28 -5.00 17.97 -6.69
C PHE A 28 -3.62 17.66 -7.28
N GLY A 29 -3.15 16.40 -7.17
CA GLY A 29 -1.85 16.00 -7.72
C GLY A 29 -1.75 16.08 -9.25
N ARG A 30 -2.88 16.05 -9.95
CA ARG A 30 -2.97 16.24 -11.40
C ARG A 30 -3.20 17.68 -11.84
N GLY A 31 -3.42 18.60 -10.91
CA GLY A 31 -3.87 19.95 -11.22
C GLY A 31 -5.31 20.03 -11.73
N ASP A 32 -6.13 19.00 -11.50
CA ASP A 32 -7.53 19.00 -11.90
C ASP A 32 -8.36 19.91 -10.97
N ALA A 33 -9.41 20.53 -11.51
CA ALA A 33 -10.31 21.36 -10.72
C ALA A 33 -11.05 20.54 -9.66
N LEU A 34 -11.04 21.01 -8.41
CA LEU A 34 -11.77 20.40 -7.29
C LEU A 34 -13.25 20.79 -7.34
N THR A 35 -14.03 20.05 -8.11
CA THR A 35 -15.48 20.23 -8.25
C THR A 35 -16.20 18.98 -7.77
N ALA A 36 -17.46 19.10 -7.35
CA ALA A 36 -18.26 17.94 -6.95
C ALA A 36 -18.34 16.88 -8.07
N LYS A 37 -18.39 17.33 -9.33
CA LYS A 37 -18.43 16.45 -10.50
C LYS A 37 -17.12 15.67 -10.70
N SER A 38 -15.96 16.33 -10.57
CA SER A 38 -14.66 15.65 -10.71
C SER A 38 -14.42 14.64 -9.60
N VAL A 39 -14.75 14.99 -8.35
CA VAL A 39 -14.68 14.07 -7.21
C VAL A 39 -15.60 12.86 -7.42
N ALA A 40 -16.86 13.09 -7.82
CA ALA A 40 -17.81 12.01 -8.07
C ALA A 40 -17.36 11.09 -9.22
N SER A 41 -16.68 11.63 -10.23
CA SER A 41 -16.23 10.86 -11.40
C SER A 41 -15.10 9.86 -11.10
N GLY A 42 -14.30 10.10 -10.05
CA GLY A 42 -13.26 9.17 -9.60
C GLY A 42 -13.80 8.11 -8.64
N PHE A 43 -14.82 8.44 -7.86
CA PHE A 43 -15.25 7.64 -6.71
C PHE A 43 -15.66 6.19 -7.04
N LEU A 44 -16.37 5.97 -8.15
CA LEU A 44 -16.85 4.62 -8.53
C LEU A 44 -15.85 3.81 -9.36
N GLY A 45 -14.74 4.42 -9.76
CA GLY A 45 -13.86 3.88 -10.78
C GLY A 45 -14.49 3.86 -12.18
N ASN A 46 -13.78 3.26 -13.13
CA ASN A 46 -14.24 2.99 -14.49
C ASN A 46 -13.88 1.55 -14.89
N VAL A 47 -14.27 1.11 -16.09
CA VAL A 47 -14.00 -0.27 -16.57
C VAL A 47 -12.51 -0.59 -16.55
N GLU A 48 -11.67 0.37 -16.92
CA GLU A 48 -10.22 0.21 -16.97
C GLU A 48 -9.61 0.04 -15.58
N SER A 49 -9.98 0.90 -14.62
CA SER A 49 -9.49 0.82 -13.25
C SER A 49 -9.91 -0.48 -12.58
N TRP A 50 -11.16 -0.91 -12.77
CA TRP A 50 -11.64 -2.20 -12.27
C TRP A 50 -10.87 -3.37 -12.89
N THR A 51 -10.61 -3.33 -14.19
CA THR A 51 -9.83 -4.37 -14.87
C THR A 51 -8.42 -4.47 -14.28
N ILE A 52 -7.74 -3.33 -14.12
CA ILE A 52 -6.37 -3.30 -13.55
C ILE A 52 -6.37 -3.79 -12.11
N VAL A 53 -7.27 -3.29 -11.26
CA VAL A 53 -7.37 -3.70 -9.85
C VAL A 53 -7.66 -5.20 -9.73
N THR A 54 -8.59 -5.73 -10.52
CA THR A 54 -8.90 -7.17 -10.50
C THR A 54 -7.73 -8.01 -10.95
N VAL A 55 -7.08 -7.68 -12.08
CA VAL A 55 -5.91 -8.42 -12.57
C VAL A 55 -4.78 -8.39 -11.55
N PHE A 56 -4.51 -7.22 -10.96
CA PHE A 56 -3.45 -7.07 -9.96
C PHE A 56 -3.75 -7.81 -8.66
N ALA A 57 -4.99 -7.74 -8.15
CA ALA A 57 -5.41 -8.48 -6.96
C ALA A 57 -5.35 -10.00 -7.18
N LEU A 58 -5.75 -10.48 -8.36
CA LEU A 58 -5.63 -11.90 -8.73
C LEU A 58 -4.16 -12.32 -8.83
N TRP A 59 -3.30 -11.49 -9.44
CA TRP A 59 -1.86 -11.74 -9.50
C TRP A 59 -1.25 -11.86 -8.09
N ALA A 60 -1.55 -10.92 -7.20
CA ALA A 60 -1.14 -10.96 -5.80
C ALA A 60 -1.63 -12.23 -5.07
N PHE A 61 -2.90 -12.60 -5.27
CA PHE A 61 -3.50 -13.77 -4.65
C PHE A 61 -2.87 -15.08 -5.15
N VAL A 62 -2.67 -15.23 -6.46
CA VAL A 62 -2.04 -16.41 -7.07
C VAL A 62 -0.63 -16.60 -6.54
N TRP A 63 0.15 -15.52 -6.41
CA TRP A 63 1.50 -15.61 -5.87
C TRP A 63 1.56 -16.14 -4.43
N LEU A 64 0.55 -15.88 -3.60
CA LEU A 64 0.46 -16.47 -2.26
C LEU A 64 -0.01 -17.94 -2.28
N LYS A 65 -0.47 -18.44 -3.42
CA LYS A 65 -0.87 -19.84 -3.63
C LYS A 65 0.20 -20.70 -4.27
N ILE A 66 1.19 -20.10 -4.92
CA ILE A 66 2.32 -20.84 -5.50
C ILE A 66 3.08 -21.54 -4.35
N PRO A 67 3.26 -22.87 -4.40
CA PRO A 67 4.07 -23.58 -3.41
C PRO A 67 5.50 -23.04 -3.39
N GLY A 68 6.02 -22.78 -2.19
CA GLY A 68 7.35 -22.21 -2.02
C GLY A 68 7.79 -22.19 -0.55
N PRO A 69 8.93 -21.55 -0.26
CA PRO A 69 9.40 -21.34 1.09
C PRO A 69 8.34 -20.64 1.95
N THR A 70 8.37 -20.91 3.25
CA THR A 70 7.46 -20.27 4.21
C THR A 70 8.21 -19.82 5.45
N THR A 71 7.72 -18.76 6.06
CA THR A 71 8.25 -18.23 7.33
C THR A 71 7.13 -18.21 8.37
N LYS A 72 7.47 -18.52 9.61
CA LYS A 72 6.54 -18.41 10.73
C LYS A 72 6.60 -17.01 11.30
N GLY A 73 5.43 -16.40 11.51
CA GLY A 73 5.33 -15.24 12.40
C GLY A 73 5.40 -15.65 13.87
N PRO A 74 5.39 -14.68 14.78
CA PRO A 74 5.29 -14.94 16.21
C PRO A 74 3.87 -15.38 16.59
N ALA A 75 3.73 -16.02 17.75
CA ALA A 75 2.43 -16.40 18.26
C ALA A 75 1.56 -15.15 18.53
N SER A 76 0.34 -15.18 18.01
CA SER A 76 -0.69 -14.18 18.32
C SER A 76 -1.15 -14.31 19.79
N PRO A 77 -1.87 -13.30 20.34
CA PRO A 77 -2.42 -13.38 21.70
C PRO A 77 -3.32 -14.59 21.97
N THR A 78 -3.91 -15.17 20.91
CA THR A 78 -4.73 -16.40 20.99
C THR A 78 -3.91 -17.69 20.92
N GLY A 79 -2.58 -17.60 20.81
CA GLY A 79 -1.65 -18.73 20.70
C GLY A 79 -1.47 -19.28 19.27
N TYR A 80 -2.24 -18.78 18.29
CA TYR A 80 -2.07 -19.16 16.89
C TYR A 80 -0.76 -18.62 16.32
N VAL A 81 0.01 -19.49 15.65
CA VAL A 81 1.27 -19.13 14.96
C VAL A 81 1.00 -19.04 13.46
N PRO A 82 0.97 -17.85 12.86
CA PRO A 82 0.72 -17.68 11.44
C PRO A 82 1.92 -18.17 10.61
N ILE A 83 1.60 -18.79 9.48
CA ILE A 83 2.58 -19.20 8.46
C ILE A 83 2.35 -18.37 7.21
N TYR A 84 3.41 -17.72 6.75
CA TYR A 84 3.43 -16.81 5.60
C TYR A 84 4.22 -17.39 4.44
N ALA A 85 3.82 -17.06 3.21
CA ALA A 85 4.60 -17.39 2.02
C ALA A 85 5.85 -16.52 1.95
N ASP A 86 7.02 -17.12 1.78
CA ASP A 86 8.31 -16.43 1.70
C ASP A 86 8.79 -16.40 0.25
N ASN A 87 8.10 -15.57 -0.53
CA ASN A 87 8.34 -15.39 -1.97
C ASN A 87 8.28 -13.92 -2.41
N GLY A 88 8.37 -12.98 -1.46
CA GLY A 88 8.23 -11.55 -1.72
C GLY A 88 9.26 -11.00 -2.69
N LEU A 89 10.52 -11.40 -2.56
CA LEU A 89 11.59 -10.91 -3.44
C LEU A 89 11.38 -11.34 -4.89
N THR A 90 11.03 -12.60 -5.12
CA THR A 90 10.71 -13.11 -6.46
C THR A 90 9.46 -12.43 -7.02
N TYR A 91 8.40 -12.31 -6.21
CA TYR A 91 7.19 -11.59 -6.57
C TYR A 91 7.49 -10.14 -7.01
N TYR A 92 8.32 -9.43 -6.25
CA TYR A 92 8.73 -8.06 -6.52
C TYR A 92 9.41 -7.93 -7.89
N PHE A 93 10.47 -8.70 -8.14
CA PHE A 93 11.20 -8.62 -9.42
C PHE A 93 10.35 -9.05 -10.61
N VAL A 94 9.60 -10.16 -10.50
CA VAL A 94 8.76 -10.62 -11.61
C VAL A 94 7.66 -9.60 -11.93
N THR A 95 7.04 -9.01 -10.91
CA THR A 95 5.99 -7.98 -11.11
C THR A 95 6.57 -6.72 -11.75
N LEU A 96 7.75 -6.27 -11.34
CA LEU A 96 8.44 -5.12 -11.97
C LEU A 96 8.83 -5.41 -13.42
N LEU A 97 9.45 -6.55 -13.69
CA LEU A 97 9.84 -6.94 -15.04
C LEU A 97 8.60 -7.05 -15.95
N LEU A 98 7.49 -7.58 -15.44
CA LEU A 98 6.24 -7.65 -16.16
C LEU A 98 5.72 -6.24 -16.50
N MET A 99 5.74 -5.30 -15.55
CA MET A 99 5.33 -3.92 -15.82
C MET A 99 6.19 -3.28 -16.91
N ILE A 100 7.52 -3.40 -16.82
CA ILE A 100 8.45 -2.87 -17.83
C ILE A 100 8.18 -3.52 -19.19
N ALA A 101 7.98 -4.84 -19.23
CA ALA A 101 7.68 -5.56 -20.45
C ALA A 101 6.35 -5.09 -21.07
N LEU A 102 5.32 -4.84 -20.26
CA LEU A 102 4.05 -4.30 -20.74
C LEU A 102 4.22 -2.90 -21.33
N ASP A 103 5.03 -2.04 -20.72
CA ASP A 103 5.29 -0.69 -21.24
C ASP A 103 6.15 -0.68 -22.52
N LEU A 104 7.14 -1.57 -22.63
CA LEU A 104 8.09 -1.58 -23.75
C LEU A 104 7.63 -2.44 -24.93
N LEU A 105 6.96 -3.56 -24.68
CA LEU A 105 6.64 -4.57 -25.69
C LEU A 105 5.20 -4.50 -26.20
N THR A 106 4.35 -3.68 -25.57
CA THR A 106 2.94 -3.56 -25.94
C THR A 106 2.54 -2.10 -26.14
N PRO A 107 1.49 -1.81 -26.94
CA PRO A 107 0.98 -0.45 -27.09
C PRO A 107 0.17 0.03 -25.87
N LEU A 108 0.17 -0.72 -24.76
CA LEU A 108 -0.65 -0.42 -23.58
C LEU A 108 -0.24 0.91 -22.93
N ARG A 109 1.06 1.23 -22.87
CA ARG A 109 1.59 2.39 -22.13
C ARG A 109 0.99 2.46 -20.71
N LEU A 110 1.11 1.33 -19.99
CA LEU A 110 0.51 1.12 -18.68
C LEU A 110 0.87 2.23 -17.70
N SER A 111 2.12 2.68 -17.68
CA SER A 111 2.58 3.75 -16.79
C SER A 111 1.76 5.03 -16.92
N SER A 112 1.62 5.53 -18.15
CA SER A 112 0.89 6.77 -18.42
C SER A 112 -0.61 6.63 -18.21
N ARG A 113 -1.18 5.44 -18.47
CA ARG A 113 -2.58 5.16 -18.13
C ARG A 113 -2.83 5.17 -16.63
N LEU A 114 -1.97 4.54 -15.82
CA LEU A 114 -2.09 4.52 -14.36
C LEU A 114 -2.10 5.96 -13.79
N TYR A 115 -1.28 6.85 -14.34
CA TYR A 115 -1.32 8.26 -14.00
C TYR A 115 -2.66 8.93 -14.39
N ASP A 116 -3.11 8.70 -15.62
CA ASP A 116 -4.31 9.32 -16.20
C ASP A 116 -5.63 8.82 -15.61
N ILE A 117 -5.66 7.66 -14.94
CA ILE A 117 -6.86 7.12 -14.28
C ILE A 117 -6.74 7.09 -12.76
N MET A 118 -5.75 7.75 -12.17
CA MET A 118 -5.47 7.67 -10.73
C MET A 118 -6.70 7.92 -9.82
N PRO A 119 -7.59 8.91 -10.06
CA PRO A 119 -8.81 9.06 -9.27
C PRO A 119 -9.73 7.83 -9.34
N GLN A 120 -9.90 7.25 -10.53
CA GLN A 120 -10.71 6.05 -10.77
C GLN A 120 -10.06 4.80 -10.17
N LEU A 121 -8.74 4.68 -10.26
CA LEU A 121 -7.96 3.61 -9.65
C LEU A 121 -8.17 3.58 -8.14
N LEU A 122 -8.05 4.74 -7.49
CA LEU A 122 -8.27 4.88 -6.06
C LEU A 122 -9.73 4.64 -5.67
N GLY A 123 -10.71 5.03 -6.51
CA GLY A 123 -12.12 4.70 -6.28
C GLY A 123 -12.41 3.20 -6.32
N SER A 124 -11.85 2.48 -7.30
CA SER A 124 -11.96 1.01 -7.37
C SER A 124 -11.30 0.32 -6.18
N LEU A 125 -10.10 0.77 -5.77
CA LEU A 125 -9.41 0.24 -4.58
C LEU A 125 -10.20 0.53 -3.29
N ASP A 126 -10.80 1.71 -3.19
CA ASP A 126 -11.61 2.12 -2.04
C ASP A 126 -12.84 1.23 -1.87
N ILE A 127 -13.61 1.01 -2.94
CA ILE A 127 -14.76 0.11 -2.93
C ILE A 127 -14.33 -1.31 -2.57
N LEU A 128 -13.25 -1.83 -3.20
CA LEU A 128 -12.71 -3.15 -2.91
C LEU A 128 -12.32 -3.29 -1.42
N ALA A 129 -11.61 -2.29 -0.88
CA ALA A 129 -11.17 -2.28 0.51
C ALA A 129 -12.36 -2.22 1.47
N MET A 130 -13.38 -1.41 1.18
CA MET A 130 -14.59 -1.33 2.01
C MET A 130 -15.37 -2.64 2.02
N VAL A 131 -15.52 -3.30 0.86
CA VAL A 131 -16.15 -4.62 0.76
C VAL A 131 -15.36 -5.66 1.56
N LEU A 132 -14.02 -5.66 1.45
CA LEU A 132 -13.17 -6.54 2.25
C LEU A 132 -13.34 -6.28 3.75
N CYS A 133 -13.29 -5.01 4.18
CA CYS A 133 -13.42 -4.66 5.60
C CYS A 133 -14.80 -5.05 6.16
N LEU A 134 -15.87 -4.89 5.36
CA LEU A 134 -17.21 -5.35 5.72
C LEU A 134 -17.25 -6.87 5.87
N TYR A 135 -16.66 -7.61 4.93
CA TYR A 135 -16.55 -9.06 5.02
C TYR A 135 -15.79 -9.51 6.28
N LEU A 136 -14.66 -8.86 6.60
CA LEU A 136 -13.88 -9.16 7.81
C LEU A 136 -14.65 -8.85 9.09
N PHE A 137 -15.42 -7.76 9.10
CA PHE A 137 -16.27 -7.37 10.23
C PHE A 137 -17.41 -8.37 10.48
N LEU A 138 -17.96 -8.97 9.42
CA LEU A 138 -19.02 -9.98 9.50
C LEU A 138 -18.48 -11.40 9.73
N SER A 139 -17.16 -11.59 9.67
CA SER A 139 -16.54 -12.90 9.87
C SER A 139 -16.59 -13.32 11.35
N PRO A 140 -16.70 -14.63 11.66
CA PRO A 140 -16.67 -15.11 13.03
C PRO A 140 -15.41 -14.65 13.79
N SER A 141 -15.57 -14.25 15.04
CA SER A 141 -14.47 -13.78 15.90
C SER A 141 -13.70 -14.94 16.53
N ASP A 142 -12.37 -14.86 16.50
CA ASP A 142 -11.44 -15.75 17.19
C ASP A 142 -11.35 -15.47 18.70
N ASP A 143 -11.81 -14.30 19.13
CA ASP A 143 -11.79 -13.84 20.52
C ASP A 143 -13.00 -12.92 20.81
N PRO A 144 -14.22 -13.49 20.97
CA PRO A 144 -15.44 -12.71 21.20
C PRO A 144 -15.42 -11.90 22.51
N ALA A 145 -14.64 -12.34 23.50
CA ALA A 145 -14.53 -11.65 24.79
C ALA A 145 -13.87 -10.27 24.62
N ALA A 146 -12.91 -10.13 23.70
CA ALA A 146 -12.26 -8.87 23.42
C ALA A 146 -13.15 -7.83 22.71
N ASP A 147 -14.30 -8.26 22.17
CA ASP A 147 -15.27 -7.38 21.50
C ASP A 147 -16.41 -6.92 22.43
N GLN A 148 -16.54 -7.54 23.62
CA GLN A 148 -17.66 -7.30 24.52
C GLN A 148 -17.71 -5.84 25.01
N GLY A 149 -18.87 -5.20 24.84
CA GLY A 149 -19.11 -3.81 25.29
C GLY A 149 -18.52 -2.73 24.38
N LEU A 150 -17.86 -3.09 23.28
CA LEU A 150 -17.30 -2.13 22.33
C LEU A 150 -18.32 -1.70 21.26
N PRO A 151 -18.29 -0.43 20.80
CA PRO A 151 -19.13 0.01 19.70
C PRO A 151 -18.80 -0.70 18.38
N SER A 152 -19.81 -1.09 17.60
CA SER A 152 -19.63 -1.78 16.31
C SER A 152 -18.76 -1.01 15.32
N ILE A 153 -18.87 0.33 15.28
CA ILE A 153 -18.03 1.17 14.42
C ILE A 153 -16.54 1.09 14.80
N TYR A 154 -16.23 0.93 16.08
CA TYR A 154 -14.86 0.74 16.54
C TYR A 154 -14.34 -0.65 16.20
N ILE A 155 -15.19 -1.69 16.30
CA ILE A 155 -14.83 -3.05 15.91
C ILE A 155 -14.58 -3.12 14.40
N PHE A 156 -15.44 -2.49 13.57
CA PHE A 156 -15.21 -2.35 12.13
C PHE A 156 -13.89 -1.63 11.82
N TYR A 157 -13.61 -0.55 12.56
CA TYR A 157 -12.38 0.22 12.41
C TYR A 157 -11.12 -0.59 12.74
N ARG A 158 -11.12 -1.25 13.91
CA ARG A 158 -9.95 -1.97 14.42
C ARG A 158 -9.78 -3.36 13.81
N GLY A 159 -10.86 -4.00 13.38
CA GLY A 159 -10.88 -5.41 12.95
C GLY A 159 -11.37 -6.38 14.03
N VAL A 160 -11.90 -7.52 13.56
CA VAL A 160 -12.42 -8.60 14.41
C VAL A 160 -11.34 -9.65 14.71
N ASN A 161 -10.59 -10.10 13.71
CA ASN A 161 -9.64 -11.20 13.86
C ASN A 161 -8.19 -10.72 13.68
N PHE A 162 -7.23 -11.36 14.35
CA PHE A 162 -5.81 -11.03 14.14
C PHE A 162 -5.29 -11.52 12.78
N HIS A 163 -5.60 -12.77 12.42
CA HIS A 163 -5.08 -13.43 11.22
C HIS A 163 -6.20 -14.10 10.40
N PRO A 164 -7.21 -13.35 9.91
CA PRO A 164 -8.23 -13.93 9.07
C PRO A 164 -7.62 -14.45 7.77
N ARG A 165 -8.20 -15.54 7.26
CA ARG A 165 -7.75 -16.19 6.02
C ARG A 165 -8.88 -16.28 5.02
N ILE A 166 -8.62 -15.86 3.79
CA ILE A 166 -9.55 -16.02 2.67
C ILE A 166 -9.01 -17.12 1.77
N LEU A 167 -9.78 -18.20 1.64
CA LEU A 167 -9.39 -19.38 0.85
C LEU A 167 -7.98 -19.89 1.22
N GLY A 168 -7.56 -19.77 2.48
CA GLY A 168 -6.24 -20.19 2.96
C GLY A 168 -5.09 -19.21 2.72
N VAL A 169 -5.37 -17.98 2.28
CA VAL A 169 -4.39 -16.88 2.19
C VAL A 169 -4.57 -15.95 3.39
N ASP A 170 -3.48 -15.59 4.06
CA ASP A 170 -3.50 -14.59 5.14
C ASP A 170 -3.83 -13.20 4.58
N VAL A 171 -4.86 -12.58 5.13
CA VAL A 171 -5.38 -11.30 4.62
C VAL A 171 -4.37 -10.18 4.79
N LYS A 172 -3.62 -10.13 5.91
CA LYS A 172 -2.66 -9.04 6.16
C LYS A 172 -1.46 -9.16 5.22
N GLN A 173 -0.98 -10.37 4.96
CA GLN A 173 0.08 -10.58 3.96
C GLN A 173 -0.40 -10.18 2.55
N LEU A 174 -1.65 -10.50 2.20
CA LEU A 174 -2.24 -10.13 0.91
C LEU A 174 -2.37 -8.61 0.78
N THR A 175 -3.03 -7.94 1.73
CA THR A 175 -3.32 -6.51 1.64
C THR A 175 -2.07 -5.65 1.82
N ASN A 176 -1.21 -5.98 2.79
CA ASN A 176 -0.08 -5.12 3.14
C ASN A 176 1.08 -5.34 2.17
N CYS A 177 1.55 -6.59 2.06
CA CYS A 177 2.76 -6.89 1.31
C CYS A 177 2.50 -6.99 -0.20
N ARG A 178 1.54 -7.84 -0.60
CA ARG A 178 1.35 -8.19 -2.01
C ARG A 178 0.59 -7.13 -2.79
N ILE A 179 -0.41 -6.48 -2.20
CA ILE A 179 -1.16 -5.42 -2.88
C ILE A 179 -0.61 -4.04 -2.51
N GLY A 180 -0.63 -3.64 -1.24
CA GLY A 180 -0.32 -2.27 -0.82
C GLY A 180 1.10 -1.81 -1.17
N LEU A 181 2.11 -2.51 -0.65
CA LEU A 181 3.51 -2.14 -0.86
C LEU A 181 3.96 -2.35 -2.32
N MET A 182 3.43 -3.36 -3.00
CA MET A 182 3.70 -3.55 -4.42
C MET A 182 3.02 -2.49 -5.29
N ALA A 183 1.79 -2.07 -4.96
CA ALA A 183 1.13 -0.95 -5.64
C ALA A 183 1.89 0.36 -5.44
N TRP A 184 2.42 0.62 -4.24
CA TRP A 184 3.32 1.76 -4.02
C TRP A 184 4.51 1.71 -4.99
N GLN A 185 5.17 0.57 -5.10
CA GLN A 185 6.30 0.42 -6.03
C GLN A 185 5.89 0.65 -7.49
N LEU A 186 4.82 0.00 -7.95
CA LEU A 186 4.36 0.09 -9.35
C LEU A 186 3.95 1.51 -9.71
N LEU A 187 3.24 2.21 -8.82
CA LEU A 187 2.81 3.59 -9.05
C LEU A 187 4.00 4.55 -9.05
N VAL A 188 5.01 4.35 -8.21
CA VAL A 188 6.26 5.15 -8.25
C VAL A 188 6.97 5.00 -9.60
N TRP A 189 7.02 3.79 -10.15
CA TRP A 189 7.58 3.54 -11.48
C TRP A 189 6.73 4.19 -12.56
N ALA A 190 5.41 4.00 -12.49
CA ALA A 190 4.48 4.54 -13.45
C ALA A 190 4.62 6.06 -13.56
N PHE A 191 4.60 6.74 -12.42
CA PHE A 191 4.70 8.19 -12.36
C PHE A 191 6.07 8.69 -12.81
N PHE A 192 7.16 7.99 -12.50
CA PHE A 192 8.47 8.38 -13.01
C PHE A 192 8.59 8.22 -14.53
N PHE A 193 8.11 7.11 -15.09
CA PHE A 193 8.12 6.92 -16.55
C PHE A 193 7.23 7.93 -17.26
N THR A 194 6.03 8.20 -16.73
CA THR A 194 5.16 9.26 -17.25
C THR A 194 5.79 10.64 -17.12
N PHE A 195 6.49 10.93 -16.01
CA PHE A 195 7.25 12.18 -15.86
C PHE A 195 8.27 12.33 -16.98
N VAL A 196 9.08 11.29 -17.24
CA VAL A 196 10.12 11.32 -18.26
C VAL A 196 9.51 11.46 -19.66
N GLU A 197 8.40 10.79 -19.95
CA GLU A 197 7.68 10.92 -21.22
C GLU A 197 7.17 12.35 -21.46
N ARG A 198 6.64 13.02 -20.42
CA ARG A 198 6.00 14.35 -20.56
C ARG A 198 6.96 15.52 -20.43
N ASN A 199 7.98 15.39 -19.57
CA ASN A 199 8.84 16.51 -19.17
C ASN A 199 10.32 16.27 -19.49
N GLY A 200 10.70 15.08 -19.97
CA GLY A 200 12.09 14.67 -20.07
C GLY A 200 12.71 14.26 -18.73
N PHE A 201 13.98 13.83 -18.75
CA PHE A 201 14.65 13.38 -17.54
C PHE A 201 14.99 14.55 -16.60
N SER A 202 14.68 14.39 -15.31
CA SER A 202 15.10 15.30 -14.24
C SER A 202 15.76 14.51 -13.12
N MET A 203 16.95 14.94 -12.70
CA MET A 203 17.66 14.31 -11.58
C MET A 203 16.87 14.41 -10.26
N ALA A 204 16.09 15.48 -10.08
CA ALA A 204 15.24 15.64 -8.90
C ALA A 204 14.07 14.64 -8.89
N ALA A 205 13.38 14.46 -10.02
CA ALA A 205 12.33 13.45 -10.15
C ALA A 205 12.90 12.03 -9.98
N PHE A 206 14.08 11.76 -10.58
CA PHE A 206 14.79 10.50 -10.40
C PHE A 206 15.17 10.25 -8.94
N THR A 207 15.58 11.28 -8.20
CA THR A 207 15.90 11.16 -6.77
C THR A 207 14.69 10.67 -5.96
N THR A 208 13.51 11.26 -6.17
CA THR A 208 12.26 10.82 -5.52
C THR A 208 11.90 9.38 -5.88
N PHE A 209 12.03 9.01 -7.15
CA PHE A 209 11.83 7.65 -7.64
C PHE A 209 12.80 6.64 -7.02
N ALA A 210 14.09 6.97 -7.00
CA ALA A 210 15.16 6.09 -6.55
C ALA A 210 15.08 5.85 -5.04
N LEU A 211 14.83 6.89 -4.23
CA LEU A 211 14.72 6.74 -2.79
C LEU A 211 13.56 5.82 -2.39
N GLN A 212 12.38 5.99 -3.00
CA GLN A 212 11.24 5.11 -2.75
C GLN A 212 11.50 3.68 -3.23
N THR A 213 12.12 3.52 -4.41
CA THR A 213 12.45 2.18 -4.95
C THR A 213 13.48 1.46 -4.09
N VAL A 214 14.52 2.14 -3.59
CA VAL A 214 15.49 1.55 -2.66
C VAL A 214 14.82 1.16 -1.34
N TYR A 215 13.95 2.01 -0.81
CA TYR A 215 13.19 1.73 0.42
C TYR A 215 12.29 0.49 0.29
N LEU A 216 11.57 0.38 -0.82
CA LEU A 216 10.66 -0.74 -1.08
C LEU A 216 11.41 -2.03 -1.45
N ALA A 217 12.49 -1.94 -2.22
CA ALA A 217 13.35 -3.09 -2.49
C ALA A 217 13.88 -3.67 -1.17
N LYS A 218 14.40 -2.81 -0.27
CA LYS A 218 14.82 -3.21 1.09
C LYS A 218 13.71 -3.97 1.81
N PHE A 219 12.46 -3.48 1.77
CA PHE A 219 11.33 -4.19 2.38
C PHE A 219 11.20 -5.62 1.85
N PHE A 220 11.21 -5.83 0.53
CA PHE A 220 11.05 -7.17 -0.05
C PHE A 220 12.26 -8.07 0.18
N PHE A 221 13.47 -7.51 0.33
CA PHE A 221 14.64 -8.27 0.79
C PHE A 221 14.52 -8.73 2.26
N TRP A 222 13.79 -7.99 3.08
CA TRP A 222 13.63 -8.24 4.52
C TRP A 222 12.20 -8.63 4.92
N GLU A 223 11.39 -9.14 3.99
CA GLU A 223 9.95 -9.37 4.23
C GLU A 223 9.70 -10.27 5.46
N GLY A 224 10.52 -11.31 5.66
CA GLY A 224 10.40 -12.19 6.82
C GLY A 224 10.44 -11.45 8.16
N GLY A 225 11.24 -10.37 8.26
CA GLY A 225 11.29 -9.54 9.46
C GLY A 225 10.05 -8.66 9.66
N TYR A 226 9.36 -8.29 8.58
CA TYR A 226 8.10 -7.54 8.65
C TYR A 226 7.02 -8.32 9.39
N PHE A 227 7.01 -9.66 9.29
CA PHE A 227 6.04 -10.50 10.01
C PHE A 227 6.18 -10.46 11.54
N HIS A 228 7.24 -9.83 12.05
CA HIS A 228 7.47 -9.59 13.48
C HIS A 228 7.16 -8.14 13.91
N THR A 229 6.50 -7.34 13.07
CA THR A 229 6.14 -5.95 13.38
C THR A 229 4.76 -5.83 14.01
N ILE A 230 4.49 -4.68 14.64
CA ILE A 230 3.24 -4.41 15.38
C ILE A 230 2.00 -4.64 14.50
N ASP A 231 2.02 -4.18 13.25
CA ASP A 231 0.94 -4.34 12.27
C ASP A 231 0.53 -5.81 12.09
N ILE A 232 1.50 -6.72 12.17
CA ILE A 232 1.28 -8.16 11.98
C ILE A 232 0.93 -8.86 13.29
N ILE A 233 1.51 -8.45 14.41
CA ILE A 233 1.35 -9.17 15.68
C ILE A 233 0.12 -8.69 16.46
N LEU A 234 -0.06 -7.37 16.56
CA LEU A 234 -0.96 -6.74 17.53
C LEU A 234 -2.19 -6.12 16.88
N ASP A 235 -2.11 -5.72 15.61
CA ASP A 235 -3.26 -5.14 14.92
C ASP A 235 -4.18 -6.23 14.34
N ARG A 236 -5.48 -6.06 14.61
CA ARG A 236 -6.53 -6.89 14.01
C ARG A 236 -6.79 -6.41 12.58
N ALA A 237 -7.21 -7.33 11.71
CA ALA A 237 -7.51 -7.02 10.31
C ALA A 237 -8.89 -6.37 10.19
N GLY A 238 -8.91 -5.04 10.05
CA GLY A 238 -10.10 -4.22 9.82
C GLY A 238 -9.79 -3.01 8.96
N TYR A 239 -10.66 -1.99 8.99
CA TYR A 239 -10.48 -0.78 8.18
C TYR A 239 -9.08 -0.17 8.36
N TYR A 240 -8.64 0.06 9.60
CA TYR A 240 -7.40 0.80 9.86
C TYR A 240 -6.18 0.24 9.11
N ILE A 241 -5.99 -1.09 9.15
CA ILE A 241 -4.87 -1.75 8.49
C ILE A 241 -5.15 -2.10 7.03
N CYS A 242 -6.29 -2.75 6.74
CA CYS A 242 -6.56 -3.25 5.39
C CYS A 242 -6.87 -2.11 4.41
N TRP A 243 -7.74 -1.15 4.79
CA TRP A 243 -7.99 0.02 3.94
C TRP A 243 -6.75 0.91 3.84
N GLY A 244 -6.01 1.08 4.95
CA GLY A 244 -4.76 1.83 4.98
C GLY A 244 -3.75 1.29 3.95
N CYS A 245 -3.53 -0.03 3.91
CA CYS A 245 -2.62 -0.63 2.94
C CYS A 245 -3.16 -0.65 1.51
N LEU A 246 -4.46 -0.86 1.31
CA LEU A 246 -5.05 -0.98 -0.03
C LEU A 246 -5.28 0.36 -0.74
N VAL A 247 -5.48 1.45 0.02
CA VAL A 247 -5.93 2.73 -0.52
C VAL A 247 -5.02 3.87 -0.10
N TRP A 248 -4.74 4.00 1.20
CA TRP A 248 -3.95 5.12 1.71
C TRP A 248 -2.49 5.03 1.27
N VAL A 249 -1.86 3.85 1.32
CA VAL A 249 -0.49 3.65 0.83
C VAL A 249 -0.37 3.97 -0.66
N PRO A 250 -1.17 3.39 -1.57
CA PRO A 250 -1.13 3.74 -2.99
C PRO A 250 -1.45 5.20 -3.30
N CYS A 251 -2.20 5.91 -2.45
CA CYS A 251 -2.53 7.32 -2.62
C CYS A 251 -1.43 8.25 -2.06
N PHE A 252 -1.22 8.22 -0.75
CA PHE A 252 -0.44 9.22 -0.03
C PHE A 252 1.06 8.98 -0.15
N TYR A 253 1.50 7.72 -0.09
CA TYR A 253 2.94 7.41 -0.10
C TYR A 253 3.55 7.60 -1.49
N THR A 254 2.74 7.44 -2.55
CA THR A 254 3.12 7.72 -3.94
C THR A 254 2.97 9.19 -4.32
N PHE A 255 2.31 10.00 -3.48
CA PHE A 255 1.84 11.34 -3.83
C PHE A 255 2.96 12.26 -4.29
N THR A 256 4.16 12.14 -3.71
CA THR A 256 5.31 12.96 -4.14
C THR A 256 5.72 12.66 -5.58
N SER A 257 5.85 11.38 -5.97
CA SER A 257 6.11 10.99 -7.36
C SER A 257 4.97 11.39 -8.29
N TYR A 258 3.73 11.24 -7.83
CA TYR A 258 2.53 11.57 -8.59
C TYR A 258 2.45 13.07 -8.92
N TYR A 259 2.60 13.90 -7.89
CA TYR A 259 2.53 15.36 -7.98
C TYR A 259 3.58 15.91 -8.95
N LEU A 260 4.80 15.37 -8.93
CA LEU A 260 5.90 15.85 -9.78
C LEU A 260 5.61 15.71 -11.28
N VAL A 261 4.75 14.79 -11.71
CA VAL A 261 4.39 14.62 -13.13
C VAL A 261 3.80 15.90 -13.72
N HIS A 262 2.89 16.55 -12.98
CA HIS A 262 2.27 17.81 -13.40
C HIS A 262 3.03 19.04 -12.90
N HIS A 263 3.83 18.90 -11.84
CA HIS A 263 4.58 19.98 -11.21
C HIS A 263 6.09 19.71 -11.23
N PRO A 264 6.78 19.97 -12.35
CA PRO A 264 8.20 19.68 -12.48
C PRO A 264 9.06 20.32 -11.37
N PRO A 265 9.99 19.57 -10.78
CA PRO A 265 10.82 20.08 -9.69
C PRO A 265 11.83 21.12 -10.20
N ILE A 266 12.03 22.17 -9.41
CA ILE A 266 12.98 23.27 -9.70
C ILE A 266 14.40 23.00 -9.20
N VAL A 267 14.61 21.91 -8.45
CA VAL A 267 15.91 21.58 -7.85
C VAL A 267 16.89 21.14 -8.93
N GLY A 268 18.06 21.80 -8.97
CA GLY A 268 19.13 21.46 -9.92
C GLY A 268 19.79 20.10 -9.64
N PRO A 269 20.49 19.52 -10.62
CA PRO A 269 21.05 18.16 -10.50
C PRO A 269 22.00 17.94 -9.33
N ILE A 270 22.82 18.94 -8.98
CA ILE A 270 23.77 18.83 -7.85
C ILE A 270 23.01 18.69 -6.52
N GLY A 271 22.00 19.55 -6.29
CA GLY A 271 21.17 19.49 -5.09
C GLY A 271 20.38 18.19 -5.01
N ALA A 272 19.82 17.73 -6.13
CA ALA A 272 19.12 16.45 -6.23
C ALA A 272 20.04 15.26 -5.88
N SER A 273 21.25 15.21 -6.46
CA SER A 273 22.24 14.17 -6.15
C SER A 273 22.66 14.16 -4.68
N ALA A 274 22.80 15.34 -4.05
CA ALA A 274 23.10 15.44 -2.63
C ALA A 274 21.95 14.88 -1.77
N ILE A 275 20.70 15.21 -2.11
CA ILE A 275 19.50 14.65 -1.44
C ILE A 275 19.46 13.12 -1.61
N LEU A 276 19.75 12.61 -2.81
CA LEU A 276 19.82 11.18 -3.07
C LEU A 276 20.86 10.49 -2.17
N ALA A 277 22.07 11.04 -2.09
CA ALA A 277 23.14 10.48 -1.26
C ALA A 277 22.75 10.44 0.23
N VAL A 278 22.23 11.55 0.77
CA VAL A 278 21.79 11.62 2.17
C VAL A 278 20.61 10.68 2.44
N GLY A 279 19.65 10.61 1.50
CA GLY A 279 18.50 9.72 1.62
C GLY A 279 18.87 8.24 1.61
N VAL A 280 19.77 7.82 0.71
CA VAL A 280 20.29 6.43 0.67
C VAL A 280 21.06 6.11 1.95
N ALA A 281 21.92 7.02 2.42
CA ALA A 281 22.63 6.85 3.68
C ALA A 281 21.66 6.69 4.87
N SER A 282 20.58 7.48 4.90
CA SER A 282 19.55 7.39 5.94
C SER A 282 18.80 6.06 5.92
N ILE A 283 18.44 5.56 4.73
CA ILE A 283 17.79 4.25 4.56
C ILE A 283 18.73 3.13 5.03
N TYR A 284 20.01 3.20 4.66
CA TYR A 284 21.02 2.24 5.08
C TYR A 284 21.22 2.22 6.60
N LEU A 285 21.42 3.39 7.22
CA LEU A 285 21.58 3.48 8.67
C LEU A 285 20.36 2.95 9.43
N ASN A 286 19.15 3.23 8.94
CA ASN A 286 17.95 2.66 9.53
C ASN A 286 17.93 1.12 9.43
N TYR A 287 18.32 0.56 8.29
CA TYR A 287 18.43 -0.89 8.13
C TYR A 287 19.50 -1.52 9.03
N ASP A 288 20.67 -0.88 9.11
CA ASP A 288 21.80 -1.37 9.89
C ASP A 288 21.48 -1.40 11.38
N VAL A 289 20.81 -0.36 11.91
CA VAL A 289 20.33 -0.33 13.30
C VAL A 289 19.37 -1.49 13.60
N ASP A 290 18.47 -1.81 12.67
CA ASP A 290 17.59 -2.97 12.83
C ASP A 290 18.35 -4.30 12.79
N GLY A 291 19.36 -4.42 11.92
CA GLY A 291 20.25 -5.57 11.86
C GLY A 291 21.05 -5.76 13.15
N GLN A 292 21.65 -4.69 13.68
CA GLN A 292 22.36 -4.72 14.97
C GLN A 292 21.45 -5.12 16.14
N LYS A 293 20.21 -4.61 16.16
CA LYS A 293 19.19 -5.00 17.15
C LYS A 293 18.83 -6.48 17.07
N GLN A 294 18.76 -7.05 15.86
CA GLN A 294 18.51 -8.48 15.67
C GLN A 294 19.70 -9.32 16.14
N LEU A 295 20.93 -8.96 15.75
CA LEU A 295 22.17 -9.63 16.17
C LEU A 295 22.36 -9.62 17.69
N PHE A 296 22.01 -8.53 18.36
CA PHE A 296 22.08 -8.45 19.82
C PHE A 296 21.09 -9.39 20.53
N ARG A 297 19.96 -9.71 19.87
CA ARG A 297 18.88 -10.53 20.45
C ARG A 297 18.97 -12.03 20.10
N SER A 298 19.84 -12.40 19.17
CA SER A 298 20.11 -13.79 18.77
C SER A 298 21.15 -14.44 19.69
#